data_AF-A0A3M1ZM33-F1
#
_entry.id   AF-A0A3M1ZM33-F1
#
_cell.length_a   1.000
_cell.length_b   1.000
_cell.length_c   1.000
_cell.angle_alpha   90.00
_cell.angle_beta   90.00
_cell.angle_gamma   90.00
#
_symmetry.space_group_name_H-M   'P 1'
#
loop_
_entity.id
_entity.type
_entity.pdbx_description
1 polymer ?
#
loop_
_entity_poly.entity_id
_entity_poly.type
_entity_poly.pdbx_seq_one_letter_code
_entity_poly.pdbx_strand_id
1 'polypeptide(L)'
;PDGLEFFVASRAHHADVGGMSPGSLPLSTELYQEGLIIPPVKLRMSGWFNDGVLDLIVANSRAPQERLGDIEAQLAAHRIGELRLQDIMIEYGVEAVKAHAQALIDYSRRMTEATITAIPDGTYRFEDALEGDGQTESEIPICVTVKVKGDRMTVDFDGSAPQVAGNVNAVSAIVRSATWYCIRLLAEDDVPVNHGCFEPIEVITPEHSLLNPDFPAAVAVGNTETGQRIVDVVLGALAKALPDRIPAASQGTMNNFTVGMIVDGRQYVYYETIGGGHGAGPSWHGISGRHSHMTNTLNTPVEALEFTYPLRVRTYELRDKSGGKGRFSGGDGIRREYEFLAPATVTFNSERRTRAPYGLQGGKPGVCGQNTIIRADGITEMVGAKYTARLQDGDRVIIETPGGGGWGKPSSRKSKK
;
A
#
# COMPACT_ATOMS: atom_id res chain seq x y z
N PRO A 1 -24.74 -18.91 27.96
CA PRO A 1 -23.33 -19.34 27.84
C PRO A 1 -22.42 -18.23 28.39
N ASP A 2 -21.79 -18.47 29.54
CA ASP A 2 -20.92 -17.49 30.23
C ASP A 2 -19.48 -17.54 29.69
N GLY A 3 -19.31 -17.40 28.37
CA GLY A 3 -18.03 -17.52 27.68
C GLY A 3 -17.88 -16.51 26.54
N LEU A 4 -16.64 -16.15 26.23
CA LEU A 4 -16.29 -15.32 25.08
C LEU A 4 -16.32 -16.17 23.80
N GLU A 5 -17.26 -15.87 22.89
CA GLU A 5 -17.45 -16.67 21.66
C GLU A 5 -16.77 -16.04 20.43
N PHE A 6 -16.74 -14.70 20.34
CA PHE A 6 -16.25 -13.97 19.16
C PHE A 6 -15.60 -12.63 19.54
N PHE A 7 -14.80 -12.09 18.62
CA PHE A 7 -14.27 -10.72 18.67
C PHE A 7 -14.81 -9.91 17.50
N VAL A 8 -15.03 -8.62 17.73
CA VAL A 8 -15.25 -7.62 16.69
C VAL A 8 -14.01 -6.73 16.63
N ALA A 9 -13.48 -6.53 15.43
CA ALA A 9 -12.29 -5.73 15.22
C ALA A 9 -12.52 -4.72 14.10
N SER A 10 -11.86 -3.57 14.20
CA SER A 10 -11.74 -2.60 13.13
C SER A 10 -10.29 -2.14 13.04
N ARG A 11 -9.86 -1.80 11.84
CA ARG A 11 -8.54 -1.22 11.57
C ARG A 11 -8.75 0.01 10.70
N ALA A 12 -8.27 1.15 11.18
CA ALA A 12 -8.26 2.40 10.45
C ALA A 12 -6.80 2.87 10.32
N HIS A 13 -6.50 3.57 9.23
CA HIS A 13 -5.27 4.32 9.12
C HIS A 13 -5.47 5.66 9.82
N HIS A 14 -4.49 6.08 10.61
CA HIS A 14 -4.52 7.38 11.26
C HIS A 14 -3.33 8.20 10.77
N ALA A 15 -3.58 9.41 10.25
CA ALA A 15 -2.60 10.16 9.47
C ALA A 15 -1.34 10.57 10.25
N ASP A 16 -1.41 10.72 11.58
CA ASP A 16 -0.24 11.08 12.40
C ASP A 16 -0.28 10.45 13.79
N VAL A 17 0.62 9.50 14.05
CA VAL A 17 0.82 8.79 15.33
C VAL A 17 2.02 9.33 16.13
N GLY A 18 2.47 10.56 15.85
CA GLY A 18 3.57 11.18 16.58
C GLY A 18 4.97 10.74 16.14
N GLY A 19 5.14 10.22 14.92
CA GLY A 19 6.47 9.95 14.36
C GLY A 19 7.33 11.22 14.25
N MET A 20 8.64 11.10 14.03
CA MET A 20 9.57 12.23 14.02
C MET A 20 9.29 13.26 12.91
N SER A 21 8.62 12.86 11.83
CA SER A 21 8.10 13.76 10.81
C SER A 21 6.56 13.77 10.79
N PRO A 22 5.95 14.89 10.37
CA PRO A 22 4.52 14.94 10.07
C PRO A 22 4.10 13.82 9.12
N GLY A 23 2.93 13.22 9.41
CA GLY A 23 2.39 12.11 8.63
C GLY A 23 2.90 10.74 9.09
N SER A 24 3.84 10.70 10.05
CA SER A 24 4.39 9.45 10.63
C SER A 24 4.93 8.43 9.61
N LEU A 25 5.33 8.92 8.42
CA LEU A 25 6.08 8.19 7.40
C LEU A 25 7.47 8.84 7.19
N PRO A 26 8.29 8.99 8.24
CA PRO A 26 9.61 9.61 8.12
C PRO A 26 10.59 8.72 7.37
N LEU A 27 11.69 9.28 6.87
CA LEU A 27 12.87 8.50 6.49
C LEU A 27 13.60 8.01 7.76
N SER A 28 12.98 7.07 8.47
CA SER A 28 13.41 6.48 9.75
C SER A 28 14.45 5.38 9.59
N THR A 29 15.17 5.14 10.68
CA THR A 29 16.07 4.00 10.89
C THR A 29 15.59 3.03 11.97
N GLU A 30 14.70 3.47 12.85
CA GLU A 30 14.09 2.64 13.89
C GLU A 30 12.61 2.95 14.08
N LEU A 31 11.84 1.95 14.53
CA LEU A 31 10.40 2.04 14.75
C LEU A 31 10.00 3.15 15.73
N TYR A 32 10.85 3.47 16.72
CA TYR A 32 10.58 4.54 17.69
C TYR A 32 10.49 5.93 17.04
N GLN A 33 11.10 6.11 15.87
CA GLN A 33 11.00 7.34 15.11
C GLN A 33 9.70 7.40 14.31
N GLU A 34 8.96 6.31 14.16
CA GLU A 34 7.74 6.22 13.36
C GLU A 34 6.47 6.54 14.16
N GLY A 35 6.58 6.60 15.48
CA GLY A 35 5.55 7.12 16.37
C GLY A 35 5.29 6.26 17.59
N LEU A 36 4.13 6.47 18.20
CA LEU A 36 3.74 5.78 19.42
C LEU A 36 3.48 4.28 19.17
N ILE A 37 4.25 3.43 19.87
CA ILE A 37 4.07 1.98 19.86
C ILE A 37 3.12 1.59 20.98
N ILE A 38 1.92 1.13 20.63
CA ILE A 38 0.88 0.77 21.59
C ILE A 38 0.86 -0.76 21.75
N PRO A 39 1.29 -1.32 22.90
CA PRO A 39 1.10 -2.73 23.17
C PRO A 39 -0.39 -3.04 23.38
N PRO A 40 -0.82 -4.32 23.39
CA PRO A 40 -2.20 -4.67 23.71
C PRO A 40 -2.61 -4.14 25.09
N VAL A 41 -3.37 -3.05 25.10
CA VAL A 41 -3.89 -2.39 26.31
C VAL A 41 -5.39 -2.21 26.20
N LYS A 42 -6.09 -2.35 27.32
CA LYS A 42 -7.54 -2.13 27.38
C LYS A 42 -7.83 -0.64 27.49
N LEU A 43 -8.41 -0.06 26.45
CA LEU A 43 -8.92 1.31 26.47
C LEU A 43 -10.22 1.42 27.30
N ARG A 44 -11.00 0.34 27.37
CA ARG A 44 -12.23 0.26 28.17
C ARG A 44 -12.30 -1.06 28.92
N MET A 45 -12.72 -1.02 30.19
CA MET A 45 -12.90 -2.21 31.02
C MET A 45 -14.15 -2.08 31.88
N SER A 46 -15.05 -3.07 31.82
CA SER A 46 -16.30 -3.10 32.59
C SER A 46 -17.15 -1.81 32.46
N GLY A 47 -17.18 -1.24 31.25
CA GLY A 47 -17.89 0.00 30.96
C GLY A 47 -17.10 1.28 31.24
N TRP A 48 -16.02 1.22 32.03
CA TRP A 48 -15.17 2.36 32.39
C TRP A 48 -14.09 2.61 31.35
N PHE A 49 -13.87 3.88 31.02
CA PHE A 49 -12.83 4.32 30.11
C PHE A 49 -11.49 4.48 30.85
N ASN A 50 -10.40 4.17 30.15
CA ASN A 50 -9.05 4.45 30.62
C ASN A 50 -8.59 5.78 30.02
N ASP A 51 -9.02 6.88 30.64
CA ASP A 51 -8.74 8.23 30.16
C ASP A 51 -7.23 8.50 30.08
N GLY A 52 -6.44 7.98 31.02
CA GLY A 52 -4.98 8.13 30.97
C GLY A 52 -4.31 7.49 29.75
N VAL A 53 -4.82 6.35 29.27
CA VAL A 53 -4.33 5.73 28.03
C VAL A 53 -4.78 6.53 26.81
N LEU A 54 -6.03 6.98 26.80
CA LEU A 54 -6.55 7.82 25.72
C LEU A 54 -5.75 9.13 25.59
N ASP A 55 -5.56 9.82 26.70
CA ASP A 55 -4.82 11.07 26.79
C ASP A 55 -3.37 10.89 26.33
N LEU A 56 -2.72 9.78 26.70
CA LEU A 56 -1.37 9.47 26.23
C LEU A 56 -1.32 9.28 24.71
N ILE A 57 -2.30 8.57 24.12
CA ILE A 57 -2.37 8.39 22.66
C ILE A 57 -2.60 9.72 21.95
N VAL A 58 -3.57 10.50 22.42
CA VAL A 58 -3.97 11.78 21.81
C VAL A 58 -2.85 12.82 21.95
N ALA A 59 -2.17 12.89 23.09
CA ALA A 59 -1.07 13.83 23.32
C ALA A 59 0.16 13.55 22.43
N ASN A 60 0.31 12.32 21.93
CA ASN A 60 1.38 11.93 21.01
C ASN A 60 0.92 12.01 19.54
N SER A 61 0.01 12.91 19.20
CA SER A 61 -0.38 13.20 17.81
C SER A 61 -0.34 14.69 17.54
N ARG A 62 0.05 15.07 16.32
CA ARG A 62 -0.01 16.47 15.84
C ARG A 62 -1.44 16.93 15.56
N ALA A 63 -2.39 15.99 15.46
CA ALA A 63 -3.80 16.25 15.22
C ALA A 63 -4.67 15.59 16.31
N PRO A 64 -4.61 16.06 17.57
CA PRO A 64 -5.23 15.37 18.71
C PRO A 64 -6.76 15.25 18.61
N GLN A 65 -7.44 16.25 18.05
CA GLN A 65 -8.90 16.23 17.89
C GLN A 65 -9.34 15.24 16.81
N GLU A 66 -8.59 15.15 15.70
CA GLU A 66 -8.80 14.15 14.66
C GLU A 66 -8.56 12.74 15.23
N ARG A 67 -7.47 12.57 15.98
CA ARG A 67 -7.13 11.33 16.66
C ARG A 67 -8.23 10.83 17.60
N LEU A 68 -8.82 11.73 18.38
CA LEU A 68 -9.94 11.41 19.26
C LEU A 68 -11.15 10.95 18.44
N GLY A 69 -11.51 11.70 17.40
CA GLY A 69 -12.61 11.36 16.50
C GLY A 69 -12.43 9.98 15.83
N ASP A 70 -11.21 9.65 15.40
CA ASP A 70 -10.90 8.33 14.83
C ASP A 70 -11.13 7.19 15.83
N ILE A 71 -10.67 7.36 17.08
CA ILE A 71 -10.85 6.36 18.14
C ILE A 71 -12.34 6.20 18.47
N GLU A 72 -13.08 7.31 18.59
CA GLU A 72 -14.52 7.31 18.80
C GLU A 72 -15.26 6.59 17.67
N ALA A 73 -14.89 6.85 16.42
CA ALA A 73 -15.47 6.18 15.26
C ALA A 73 -15.21 4.67 15.28
N GLN A 74 -13.99 4.24 15.63
CA GLN A 74 -13.67 2.82 15.76
C GLN A 74 -14.48 2.15 16.87
N LEU A 75 -14.65 2.80 18.02
CA LEU A 75 -15.46 2.29 19.13
C LEU A 75 -16.95 2.22 18.78
N ALA A 76 -17.47 3.21 18.06
CA ALA A 76 -18.83 3.17 17.55
C ALA A 76 -19.03 2.00 16.57
N ALA A 77 -18.07 1.76 15.68
CA ALA A 77 -18.10 0.61 14.77
C ALA A 77 -18.07 -0.72 15.54
N HIS A 78 -17.25 -0.84 16.59
CA HIS A 78 -17.22 -2.04 17.44
C HIS A 78 -18.56 -2.26 18.14
N ARG A 79 -19.19 -1.19 18.66
CA ARG A 79 -20.48 -1.30 19.33
C ARG A 79 -21.58 -1.79 18.39
N ILE A 80 -21.63 -1.30 17.16
CA ILE A 80 -22.59 -1.79 16.16
C ILE A 80 -22.29 -3.25 15.78
N GLY A 81 -21.02 -3.60 15.58
CA GLY A 81 -20.63 -4.98 15.27
C GLY A 81 -20.99 -5.96 16.39
N GLU A 82 -20.77 -5.55 17.65
CA GLU A 82 -21.16 -6.33 18.84
C GLU A 82 -22.68 -6.56 18.87
N LEU A 83 -23.47 -5.50 18.72
CA LEU A 83 -24.93 -5.57 18.70
C LEU A 83 -25.44 -6.50 17.60
N ARG A 84 -24.91 -6.37 16.38
CA ARG A 84 -25.34 -7.21 15.25
C ARG A 84 -24.94 -8.67 15.41
N LEU A 85 -23.77 -8.93 15.98
CA LEU A 85 -23.36 -10.30 16.27
C LEU A 85 -24.25 -10.91 17.36
N GLN A 86 -24.62 -10.13 18.38
CA GLN A 86 -25.58 -10.55 19.40
C GLN A 86 -26.97 -10.83 18.81
N ASP A 87 -27.48 -9.95 17.94
CA ASP A 87 -28.76 -10.15 17.24
C ASP A 87 -28.78 -11.51 16.51
N ILE A 88 -27.73 -11.80 15.74
CA ILE A 88 -27.57 -13.07 15.01
C ILE A 88 -27.50 -14.26 15.97
N MET A 89 -26.77 -14.15 17.08
CA MET A 89 -26.68 -15.24 18.07
C MET A 89 -27.99 -15.47 18.83
N ILE A 90 -28.78 -14.43 19.08
CA ILE A 90 -30.11 -14.53 19.71
C ILE A 90 -31.09 -15.21 18.76
N GLU A 91 -31.07 -14.83 17.47
CA GLU A 91 -32.00 -15.35 16.46
C GLU A 91 -31.71 -16.82 16.12
N TYR A 92 -30.43 -17.15 15.85
CA TYR A 92 -30.05 -18.47 15.31
C TYR A 92 -29.45 -19.41 16.35
N GLY A 93 -29.07 -18.91 17.52
CA GLY A 93 -28.38 -19.67 18.55
C GLY A 93 -26.85 -19.72 18.33
N VAL A 94 -26.10 -19.59 19.42
CA VAL A 94 -24.63 -19.47 19.43
C VAL A 94 -23.93 -20.62 18.67
N GLU A 95 -24.35 -21.87 18.91
CA GLU A 95 -23.69 -23.03 18.29
C GLU A 95 -23.91 -23.10 16.78
N ALA A 96 -25.09 -22.68 16.29
CA ALA A 96 -25.34 -22.59 14.86
C ALA A 96 -24.46 -21.51 14.20
N VAL A 97 -24.34 -20.34 14.85
CA VAL A 97 -23.48 -19.25 14.36
C VAL A 97 -22.02 -19.68 14.30
N LYS A 98 -21.51 -20.39 15.31
CA LYS A 98 -20.14 -20.94 15.31
C LYS A 98 -19.94 -21.97 14.21
N ALA A 99 -20.89 -22.88 14.02
CA ALA A 99 -20.85 -23.85 12.94
C ALA A 99 -20.83 -23.16 11.56
N HIS A 100 -21.64 -22.12 11.36
CA HIS A 100 -21.63 -21.33 10.12
C HIS A 100 -20.34 -20.53 9.90
N ALA A 101 -19.76 -19.96 10.96
CA ALA A 101 -18.47 -19.29 10.88
C ALA A 101 -17.36 -20.27 10.44
N GLN A 102 -17.33 -21.47 11.01
CA GLN A 102 -16.38 -22.51 10.60
C GLN A 102 -16.64 -22.97 9.16
N ALA A 103 -17.91 -23.19 8.78
CA ALA A 103 -18.27 -23.57 7.42
C ALA A 103 -17.86 -22.51 6.39
N LEU A 104 -17.92 -21.22 6.76
CA LEU A 104 -17.46 -20.12 5.91
C LEU A 104 -15.93 -20.12 5.74
N ILE A 105 -15.19 -20.44 6.80
CA ILE A 105 -13.72 -20.61 6.75
C ILE A 105 -13.36 -21.78 5.82
N ASP A 106 -14.03 -22.93 5.99
CA ASP A 106 -13.78 -24.12 5.17
C ASP A 106 -14.20 -23.90 3.70
N TYR A 107 -15.24 -23.09 3.46
CA TYR A 107 -15.64 -22.70 2.11
C TYR A 107 -14.58 -21.85 1.42
N SER A 108 -14.07 -20.83 2.09
CA SER A 108 -12.98 -19.99 1.57
C SER A 108 -11.70 -20.77 1.30
N ARG A 109 -11.37 -21.77 2.13
CA ARG A 109 -10.27 -22.71 1.89
C ARG A 109 -10.46 -23.45 0.57
N ARG A 110 -11.62 -24.08 0.36
CA ARG A 110 -11.93 -24.83 -0.87
C ARG A 110 -11.89 -23.96 -2.12
N MET A 111 -12.39 -22.72 -2.04
CA MET A 111 -12.31 -21.78 -3.18
C MET A 111 -10.87 -21.40 -3.52
N THR A 112 -10.02 -21.25 -2.51
CA THR A 112 -8.59 -20.95 -2.71
C THR A 112 -7.86 -22.17 -3.28
N GLU A 113 -8.11 -23.37 -2.76
CA GLU A 113 -7.58 -24.64 -3.29
C GLU A 113 -7.96 -24.85 -4.77
N ALA A 114 -9.22 -24.56 -5.13
CA ALA A 114 -9.68 -24.61 -6.52
C ALA A 114 -8.96 -23.57 -7.40
N THR A 115 -8.74 -22.36 -6.88
CA THR A 115 -7.98 -21.31 -7.57
C THR A 115 -6.54 -21.74 -7.83
N ILE A 116 -5.88 -22.37 -6.85
CA ILE A 116 -4.50 -22.86 -6.98
C ILE A 116 -4.42 -24.02 -7.97
N THR A 117 -5.39 -24.95 -7.95
CA THR A 117 -5.45 -26.10 -8.86
C THR A 117 -5.50 -25.69 -10.34
N ALA A 118 -6.05 -24.52 -10.64
CA ALA A 118 -6.09 -23.96 -11.99
C ALA A 118 -4.74 -23.42 -12.48
N ILE A 119 -3.75 -23.30 -11.60
CA ILE A 119 -2.39 -22.87 -11.92
C ILE A 119 -1.55 -24.11 -12.26
N PRO A 120 -0.84 -24.14 -13.40
CA PRO A 120 -0.03 -25.31 -13.74
C PRO A 120 1.03 -25.62 -12.67
N ASP A 121 1.12 -26.88 -12.27
CA ASP A 121 2.18 -27.36 -11.38
C ASP A 121 3.56 -26.98 -11.93
N GLY A 122 4.43 -26.46 -11.05
CA GLY A 122 5.72 -25.96 -11.48
C GLY A 122 6.42 -25.10 -10.45
N THR A 123 7.55 -24.54 -10.87
CA THR A 123 8.35 -23.60 -10.08
C THR A 123 8.65 -22.37 -10.92
N TYR A 124 8.20 -21.21 -10.45
CA TYR A 124 8.25 -19.96 -11.18
C TYR A 124 9.02 -18.94 -10.35
N ARG A 125 10.06 -18.34 -10.95
CA ARG A 125 10.91 -17.35 -10.27
C ARG A 125 10.73 -15.98 -10.86
N PHE A 126 10.81 -14.94 -10.05
CA PHE A 126 10.89 -13.55 -10.50
C PHE A 126 11.64 -12.70 -9.48
N GLU A 127 12.22 -11.60 -9.94
CA GLU A 127 12.94 -10.65 -9.11
C GLU A 127 12.64 -9.23 -9.57
N ASP A 128 12.63 -8.32 -8.62
CA ASP A 128 12.60 -6.88 -8.82
C ASP A 128 13.26 -6.23 -7.59
N ALA A 129 13.37 -4.90 -7.51
CA ALA A 129 13.99 -4.24 -6.37
C ALA A 129 13.35 -2.91 -6.01
N LEU A 130 13.51 -2.51 -4.76
CA LEU A 130 13.23 -1.16 -4.30
C LEU A 130 14.40 -0.22 -4.60
N GLU A 131 14.09 1.06 -4.75
CA GLU A 131 15.05 2.14 -5.02
C GLU A 131 15.43 2.83 -3.71
N GLY A 132 16.54 2.40 -3.10
CA GLY A 132 17.03 2.94 -1.84
C GLY A 132 16.09 2.68 -0.65
N ASP A 133 16.62 2.88 0.55
CA ASP A 133 15.86 2.79 1.81
C ASP A 133 15.63 4.16 2.45
N GLY A 134 16.09 5.24 1.81
CA GLY A 134 16.04 6.59 2.36
C GLY A 134 17.25 6.95 3.24
N GLN A 135 18.16 5.98 3.46
CA GLN A 135 19.48 6.19 4.08
C GLN A 135 20.60 6.00 3.06
N THR A 136 20.37 5.09 2.11
CA THR A 136 21.25 4.78 0.99
C THR A 136 20.43 4.71 -0.30
N GLU A 137 21.11 4.93 -1.44
CA GLU A 137 20.53 4.84 -2.78
C GLU A 137 20.71 3.43 -3.39
N SER A 138 21.17 2.45 -2.60
CA SER A 138 21.42 1.09 -3.09
C SER A 138 20.13 0.40 -3.49
N GLU A 139 20.17 -0.41 -4.55
CA GLU A 139 19.04 -1.26 -4.91
C GLU A 139 18.83 -2.36 -3.86
N ILE A 140 17.57 -2.63 -3.52
CA ILE A 140 17.21 -3.59 -2.48
C ILE A 140 16.41 -4.73 -3.14
N PRO A 141 17.05 -5.85 -3.48
CA PRO A 141 16.41 -6.92 -4.23
C PRO A 141 15.30 -7.62 -3.43
N ILE A 142 14.22 -7.95 -4.13
CA ILE A 142 13.14 -8.81 -3.66
C ILE A 142 13.00 -9.94 -4.68
N CYS A 143 13.26 -11.16 -4.20
CA CYS A 143 13.25 -12.37 -5.01
C CYS A 143 12.09 -13.24 -4.57
N VAL A 144 11.42 -13.89 -5.52
CA VAL A 144 10.37 -14.86 -5.19
C VAL A 144 10.49 -16.12 -6.04
N THR A 145 10.28 -17.26 -5.40
CA THR A 145 10.06 -18.56 -6.02
C THR A 145 8.67 -19.06 -5.64
N VAL A 146 7.75 -19.11 -6.60
CA VAL A 146 6.41 -19.68 -6.43
C VAL A 146 6.44 -21.15 -6.88
N LYS A 147 6.13 -22.07 -5.98
CA LYS A 147 6.02 -23.51 -6.23
C LYS A 147 4.55 -23.88 -6.13
N VAL A 148 4.00 -24.47 -7.19
CA VAL A 148 2.61 -24.97 -7.23
C VAL A 148 2.64 -26.49 -7.35
N LYS A 149 1.86 -27.16 -6.51
CA LYS A 149 1.66 -28.61 -6.56
C LYS A 149 0.25 -28.97 -6.13
N GLY A 150 -0.59 -29.36 -7.10
CA GLY A 150 -1.99 -29.66 -6.86
C GLY A 150 -2.75 -28.45 -6.34
N ASP A 151 -3.31 -28.57 -5.14
CA ASP A 151 -4.10 -27.54 -4.47
C ASP A 151 -3.29 -26.68 -3.47
N ARG A 152 -1.96 -26.87 -3.42
CA ARG A 152 -1.06 -26.17 -2.50
C ARG A 152 -0.06 -25.29 -3.24
N MET A 153 0.28 -24.17 -2.61
CA MET A 153 1.27 -23.22 -3.11
C MET A 153 2.26 -22.86 -2.00
N THR A 154 3.55 -22.90 -2.33
CA THR A 154 4.62 -22.32 -1.50
C THR A 154 5.18 -21.09 -2.20
N VAL A 155 5.18 -19.94 -1.53
CA VAL A 155 5.74 -18.67 -2.00
C VAL A 155 6.95 -18.35 -1.14
N ASP A 156 8.12 -18.56 -1.73
CA ASP A 156 9.41 -18.53 -1.05
C ASP A 156 10.20 -17.28 -1.45
N PHE A 157 10.47 -16.42 -0.47
CA PHE A 157 11.19 -15.17 -0.66
C PHE A 157 12.70 -15.26 -0.38
N ASP A 158 13.26 -16.46 -0.30
CA ASP A 158 14.70 -16.67 -0.23
C ASP A 158 15.45 -15.95 -1.37
N GLY A 159 16.61 -15.36 -1.03
CA GLY A 159 17.38 -14.49 -1.91
C GLY A 159 16.94 -13.02 -1.93
N SER A 160 15.89 -12.64 -1.18
CA SER A 160 15.57 -11.22 -0.92
C SER A 160 16.62 -10.58 0.00
N ALA A 161 16.71 -9.25 -0.04
CA ALA A 161 17.68 -8.50 0.73
C ALA A 161 17.60 -8.76 2.25
N PRO A 162 18.75 -8.68 2.97
CA PRO A 162 18.72 -8.61 4.44
C PRO A 162 17.95 -7.37 4.90
N GLN A 163 17.63 -7.32 6.18
CA GLN A 163 17.07 -6.11 6.79
C GLN A 163 17.92 -4.89 6.45
N VAL A 164 17.27 -3.78 6.11
CA VAL A 164 17.93 -2.52 5.75
C VAL A 164 17.77 -1.49 6.87
N ALA A 165 18.61 -0.45 6.83
CA ALA A 165 18.59 0.59 7.83
C ALA A 165 17.32 1.43 7.74
N GLY A 166 16.86 1.74 6.53
CA GLY A 166 15.72 2.63 6.31
C GLY A 166 14.33 2.01 6.55
N ASN A 167 13.29 2.78 6.21
CA ASN A 167 11.90 2.54 6.61
C ASN A 167 11.09 1.57 5.73
N VAL A 168 11.75 0.90 4.78
CA VAL A 168 11.12 0.02 3.79
C VAL A 168 11.03 -1.43 4.24
N ASN A 169 11.46 -1.78 5.47
CA ASN A 169 11.30 -3.14 5.95
C ASN A 169 9.80 -3.49 6.10
N ALA A 170 9.40 -4.68 5.65
CA ALA A 170 8.02 -5.15 5.71
C ALA A 170 7.92 -6.31 6.69
N VAL A 171 7.06 -6.16 7.71
CA VAL A 171 6.75 -7.26 8.62
C VAL A 171 6.08 -8.41 7.87
N SER A 172 6.32 -9.66 8.32
CA SER A 172 5.83 -10.88 7.64
C SER A 172 4.31 -10.89 7.37
N ALA A 173 3.51 -10.23 8.21
CA ALA A 173 2.08 -10.05 8.00
C ALA A 173 1.75 -9.32 6.68
N ILE A 174 2.54 -8.32 6.29
CA ILE A 174 2.41 -7.60 5.02
C ILE A 174 2.72 -8.54 3.87
N VAL A 175 3.80 -9.32 3.97
CA VAL A 175 4.23 -10.26 2.94
C VAL A 175 3.16 -11.32 2.67
N ARG A 176 2.59 -11.89 3.74
CA ARG A 176 1.47 -12.82 3.65
C ARG A 176 0.23 -12.19 3.01
N SER A 177 -0.13 -10.98 3.42
CA SER A 177 -1.29 -10.26 2.88
C SER A 177 -1.13 -9.91 1.40
N ALA A 178 0.04 -9.40 0.99
CA ALA A 178 0.33 -9.06 -0.40
C ALA A 178 0.37 -10.30 -1.29
N THR A 179 0.94 -11.40 -0.80
CA THR A 179 0.95 -12.69 -1.51
C THR A 179 -0.47 -13.22 -1.71
N TRP A 180 -1.27 -13.26 -0.65
CA TRP A 180 -2.66 -13.70 -0.74
C TRP A 180 -3.48 -12.81 -1.68
N TYR A 181 -3.27 -11.49 -1.65
CA TYR A 181 -3.93 -10.56 -2.56
C TYR A 181 -3.72 -10.99 -4.03
N CYS A 182 -2.48 -11.34 -4.41
CA CYS A 182 -2.19 -11.83 -5.76
C CYS A 182 -2.96 -13.10 -6.12
N ILE A 183 -3.14 -14.02 -5.18
CA ILE A 183 -3.88 -15.28 -5.43
C ILE A 183 -5.38 -15.01 -5.51
N ARG A 184 -5.92 -14.14 -4.65
CA ARG A 184 -7.33 -13.73 -4.71
C ARG A 184 -7.69 -13.10 -6.04
N LEU A 185 -6.79 -12.34 -6.66
CA LEU A 185 -7.01 -11.77 -7.99
C LEU A 185 -7.21 -12.83 -9.10
N LEU A 186 -6.81 -14.09 -8.86
CA LEU A 186 -6.97 -15.20 -9.80
C LEU A 186 -8.27 -15.98 -9.60
N ALA A 187 -8.95 -15.80 -8.47
CA ALA A 187 -10.22 -16.45 -8.21
C ALA A 187 -11.29 -15.92 -9.18
N GLU A 188 -12.12 -16.82 -9.71
CA GLU A 188 -13.23 -16.46 -10.61
C GLU A 188 -14.39 -15.79 -9.86
N ASP A 189 -14.63 -16.25 -8.63
CA ASP A 189 -15.68 -15.76 -7.75
C ASP A 189 -15.10 -14.95 -6.57
N ASP A 190 -15.94 -14.11 -5.95
CA ASP A 190 -15.54 -13.38 -4.76
C ASP A 190 -15.40 -14.33 -3.56
N VAL A 191 -14.15 -14.59 -3.17
CA VAL A 191 -13.80 -15.46 -2.04
C VAL A 191 -14.02 -14.70 -0.72
N PRO A 192 -14.82 -15.23 0.22
CA PRO A 192 -14.99 -14.60 1.53
C PRO A 192 -13.65 -14.51 2.27
N VAL A 193 -13.26 -13.30 2.67
CA VAL A 193 -11.93 -13.05 3.25
C VAL A 193 -11.87 -13.51 4.70
N ASN A 194 -11.21 -14.63 4.94
CA ASN A 194 -10.99 -15.20 6.28
C ASN A 194 -9.74 -16.11 6.30
N HIS A 195 -9.44 -16.70 7.46
CA HIS A 195 -8.24 -17.54 7.65
C HIS A 195 -8.12 -18.70 6.65
N GLY A 196 -9.24 -19.27 6.20
CA GLY A 196 -9.25 -20.40 5.27
C GLY A 196 -8.57 -20.07 3.94
N CYS A 197 -8.56 -18.80 3.52
CA CYS A 197 -7.88 -18.39 2.29
C CYS A 197 -6.35 -18.44 2.38
N PHE A 198 -5.79 -18.46 3.59
CA PHE A 198 -4.33 -18.45 3.79
C PHE A 198 -3.78 -19.86 3.94
N GLU A 199 -4.60 -20.82 4.39
CA GLU A 199 -4.13 -22.17 4.74
C GLU A 199 -3.52 -22.97 3.57
N PRO A 200 -4.02 -22.86 2.31
CA PRO A 200 -3.41 -23.55 1.18
C PRO A 200 -2.10 -22.91 0.69
N ILE A 201 -1.71 -21.76 1.25
CA ILE A 201 -0.59 -20.93 0.81
C ILE A 201 0.44 -20.84 1.93
N GLU A 202 1.56 -21.53 1.75
CA GLU A 202 2.73 -21.37 2.61
C GLU A 202 3.56 -20.18 2.12
N VAL A 203 3.86 -19.23 3.01
CA VAL A 203 4.71 -18.07 2.71
C VAL A 203 5.97 -18.15 3.55
N ILE A 204 7.12 -18.24 2.88
CA ILE A 204 8.43 -18.37 3.52
C ILE A 204 9.19 -17.05 3.36
N THR A 205 9.55 -16.45 4.48
CA THR A 205 10.37 -15.23 4.55
C THR A 205 11.64 -15.52 5.34
N PRO A 206 12.84 -15.26 4.80
CA PRO A 206 14.08 -15.45 5.55
C PRO A 206 14.08 -14.62 6.84
N GLU A 207 14.58 -15.17 7.94
CA GLU A 207 14.78 -14.41 9.19
C GLU A 207 15.78 -13.27 8.98
N HIS A 208 15.66 -12.20 9.77
CA HIS A 208 16.56 -11.03 9.72
C HIS A 208 16.64 -10.37 8.33
N SER A 209 15.54 -10.40 7.58
CA SER A 209 15.47 -9.92 6.20
C SER A 209 14.61 -8.69 6.05
N LEU A 210 14.66 -8.04 4.88
CA LEU A 210 13.74 -6.96 4.51
C LEU A 210 12.27 -7.34 4.74
N LEU A 211 11.94 -8.62 4.54
CA LEU A 211 10.59 -9.17 4.56
C LEU A 211 10.23 -9.89 5.87
N ASN A 212 11.16 -9.89 6.83
CA ASN A 212 10.97 -10.36 8.20
C ASN A 212 12.03 -9.70 9.10
N PRO A 213 11.91 -8.38 9.32
CA PRO A 213 12.90 -7.62 10.08
C PRO A 213 12.74 -7.88 11.57
N ASP A 214 13.83 -7.70 12.31
CA ASP A 214 13.82 -7.69 13.77
C ASP A 214 13.34 -6.35 14.30
N PHE A 215 12.68 -6.38 15.44
CA PHE A 215 12.49 -5.18 16.25
C PHE A 215 13.88 -4.66 16.71
N PRO A 216 14.16 -3.35 16.66
CA PRO A 216 13.25 -2.23 16.37
C PRO A 216 13.41 -1.61 14.97
N ALA A 217 13.62 -2.39 13.91
CA ALA A 217 13.76 -1.85 12.56
C ALA A 217 12.58 -0.95 12.14
N ALA A 218 12.88 0.09 11.36
CA ALA A 218 11.89 0.96 10.76
C ALA A 218 11.04 0.22 9.69
N VAL A 219 9.72 0.34 9.76
CA VAL A 219 8.75 -0.41 8.92
C VAL A 219 7.64 0.44 8.32
N ALA A 220 7.66 1.77 8.52
CA ALA A 220 6.57 2.68 8.15
C ALA A 220 6.12 2.55 6.69
N VAL A 221 7.07 2.28 5.79
CA VAL A 221 6.86 2.23 4.33
C VAL A 221 6.86 0.79 3.80
N GLY A 222 7.09 -0.19 4.67
CA GLY A 222 6.99 -1.61 4.33
C GLY A 222 5.61 -2.00 3.81
N ASN A 223 4.54 -1.47 4.40
CA ASN A 223 3.16 -1.78 3.97
C ASN A 223 2.81 -1.15 2.62
N THR A 224 3.46 -0.03 2.28
CA THR A 224 3.13 0.75 1.10
C THR A 224 4.03 0.37 -0.06
N GLU A 225 5.30 0.78 -0.05
CA GLU A 225 6.19 0.60 -1.20
C GLU A 225 6.72 -0.83 -1.33
N THR A 226 7.16 -1.45 -0.23
CA THR A 226 7.61 -2.85 -0.23
C THR A 226 6.45 -3.80 -0.51
N GLY A 227 5.27 -3.51 0.03
CA GLY A 227 4.01 -4.18 -0.29
C GLY A 227 3.72 -4.18 -1.79
N GLN A 228 3.84 -3.03 -2.47
CA GLN A 228 3.69 -2.94 -3.94
C GLN A 228 4.70 -3.83 -4.66
N ARG A 229 5.97 -3.82 -4.22
CA ARG A 229 7.01 -4.60 -4.87
C ARG A 229 6.84 -6.11 -4.69
N ILE A 230 6.34 -6.55 -3.53
CA ILE A 230 5.94 -7.95 -3.29
C ILE A 230 4.87 -8.36 -4.31
N VAL A 231 3.85 -7.52 -4.52
CA VAL A 231 2.82 -7.79 -5.54
C VAL A 231 3.45 -7.90 -6.93
N ASP A 232 4.33 -6.96 -7.30
CA ASP A 232 4.99 -6.96 -8.61
C ASP A 232 5.79 -8.24 -8.86
N VAL A 233 6.53 -8.76 -7.87
CA VAL A 233 7.33 -9.98 -8.06
C VAL A 233 6.47 -11.24 -8.06
N VAL A 234 5.44 -11.31 -7.21
CA VAL A 234 4.55 -12.48 -7.16
C VAL A 234 3.74 -12.59 -8.45
N LEU A 235 3.16 -11.48 -8.93
CA LEU A 235 2.50 -11.46 -10.24
C LEU A 235 3.50 -11.72 -11.38
N GLY A 236 4.72 -11.18 -11.32
CA GLY A 236 5.77 -11.46 -12.29
C GLY A 236 6.14 -12.95 -12.38
N ALA A 237 6.16 -13.67 -11.26
CA ALA A 237 6.38 -15.11 -11.23
C ALA A 237 5.15 -15.86 -11.80
N LEU A 238 3.94 -15.49 -11.37
CA LEU A 238 2.70 -16.09 -11.86
C LEU A 238 2.46 -15.83 -13.36
N ALA A 239 2.98 -14.74 -13.92
CA ALA A 239 2.92 -14.46 -15.36
C ALA A 239 3.66 -15.52 -16.21
N LYS A 240 4.60 -16.26 -15.61
CA LYS A 240 5.25 -17.40 -16.27
C LYS A 240 4.35 -18.64 -16.30
N ALA A 241 3.52 -18.83 -15.28
CA ALA A 241 2.55 -19.91 -15.19
C ALA A 241 1.27 -19.64 -16.00
N LEU A 242 0.84 -18.37 -16.00
CA LEU A 242 -0.44 -17.90 -16.57
C LEU A 242 -0.21 -16.72 -17.53
N PRO A 243 0.52 -16.90 -18.64
CA PRO A 243 0.97 -15.81 -19.52
C PRO A 243 -0.17 -14.99 -20.14
N ASP A 244 -1.35 -15.58 -20.29
CA ASP A 244 -2.54 -14.97 -20.89
C ASP A 244 -3.58 -14.49 -19.87
N ARG A 245 -3.24 -14.46 -18.57
CA ARG A 245 -4.12 -13.92 -17.52
C ARG A 245 -3.52 -12.74 -16.76
N ILE A 246 -2.20 -12.73 -16.57
CA ILE A 246 -1.54 -11.74 -15.71
C ILE A 246 -1.31 -10.42 -16.48
N PRO A 247 -1.72 -9.26 -15.93
CA PRO A 247 -1.41 -7.96 -16.51
C PRO A 247 0.06 -7.59 -16.33
N ALA A 248 0.56 -6.68 -17.17
CA ALA A 248 1.86 -6.05 -16.95
C ALA A 248 1.90 -5.27 -15.62
N ALA A 249 3.09 -4.84 -15.19
CA ALA A 249 3.22 -4.09 -13.94
C ALA A 249 2.40 -2.78 -13.99
N SER A 250 1.71 -2.47 -12.89
CA SER A 250 1.15 -1.14 -12.68
C SER A 250 2.24 -0.17 -12.21
N GLN A 251 1.88 1.06 -11.84
CA GLN A 251 2.82 2.08 -11.39
C GLN A 251 3.79 1.67 -10.27
N GLY A 252 3.53 0.58 -9.52
CA GLY A 252 4.48 -0.04 -8.59
C GLY A 252 4.87 0.83 -7.39
N THR A 253 4.05 1.82 -7.05
CA THR A 253 4.24 2.75 -5.93
C THR A 253 2.89 3.29 -5.45
N MET A 254 2.80 3.73 -4.18
CA MET A 254 1.65 4.49 -3.69
C MET A 254 1.84 6.00 -3.82
N ASN A 255 3.04 6.45 -4.20
CA ASN A 255 3.44 7.86 -4.24
C ASN A 255 3.07 8.58 -2.93
N ASN A 256 3.49 8.03 -1.79
CA ASN A 256 3.18 8.63 -0.50
C ASN A 256 3.80 10.02 -0.42
N PHE A 257 2.94 11.01 -0.16
CA PHE A 257 3.32 12.39 0.02
C PHE A 257 2.75 12.89 1.33
N THR A 258 3.63 13.20 2.28
CA THR A 258 3.22 13.80 3.55
C THR A 258 3.68 15.24 3.63
N VAL A 259 2.85 16.05 4.26
CA VAL A 259 3.08 17.48 4.47
C VAL A 259 2.77 17.80 5.92
N GLY A 260 3.65 18.58 6.54
CA GLY A 260 3.37 19.21 7.82
C GLY A 260 3.66 20.69 7.79
N MET A 261 2.78 21.46 8.45
CA MET A 261 2.89 22.91 8.54
C MET A 261 2.52 23.39 9.94
N ILE A 262 3.01 24.57 10.28
CA ILE A 262 2.55 25.32 11.45
C ILE A 262 2.20 26.73 10.96
N VAL A 263 0.92 27.10 11.08
CA VAL A 263 0.42 28.42 10.69
C VAL A 263 -0.35 29.00 11.86
N ASP A 264 0.06 30.19 12.33
CA ASP A 264 -0.55 30.88 13.47
C ASP A 264 -0.69 30.01 14.73
N GLY A 265 0.33 29.17 14.99
CA GLY A 265 0.36 28.25 16.14
C GLY A 265 -0.48 26.97 15.96
N ARG A 266 -1.23 26.85 14.86
CA ARG A 266 -1.98 25.62 14.52
C ARG A 266 -1.12 24.69 13.67
N GLN A 267 -1.08 23.41 14.07
CA GLN A 267 -0.42 22.36 13.31
C GLN A 267 -1.37 21.78 12.24
N TYR A 268 -0.81 21.50 11.07
CA TYR A 268 -1.48 20.81 9.98
C TYR A 268 -0.65 19.60 9.59
N VAL A 269 -1.31 18.46 9.41
CA VAL A 269 -0.73 17.26 8.81
C VAL A 269 -1.63 16.83 7.65
N TYR A 270 -1.01 16.59 6.51
CA TYR A 270 -1.67 16.06 5.33
C TYR A 270 -0.90 14.85 4.85
N TYR A 271 -1.62 13.78 4.52
CA TYR A 271 -1.08 12.57 3.93
C TYR A 271 -1.91 12.23 2.70
N GLU A 272 -1.23 12.10 1.57
CA GLU A 272 -1.83 11.68 0.31
C GLU A 272 -1.08 10.49 -0.28
N THR A 273 -1.86 9.63 -0.92
CA THR A 273 -1.37 8.64 -1.87
C THR A 273 -1.89 9.06 -3.23
N ILE A 274 -1.06 8.96 -4.27
CA ILE A 274 -1.40 9.45 -5.61
C ILE A 274 -1.42 8.27 -6.58
N GLY A 275 -2.53 8.12 -7.30
CA GLY A 275 -2.70 7.11 -8.34
C GLY A 275 -1.75 7.30 -9.53
N GLY A 276 -1.74 6.33 -10.44
CA GLY A 276 -0.89 6.37 -11.62
C GLY A 276 -1.36 5.41 -12.70
N GLY A 277 -0.44 4.98 -13.55
CA GLY A 277 -0.79 4.08 -14.64
C GLY A 277 -1.01 2.64 -14.18
N HIS A 278 -2.16 2.06 -14.50
CA HIS A 278 -2.38 0.62 -14.34
C HIS A 278 -1.72 -0.17 -15.48
N GLY A 279 -1.22 -1.37 -15.20
CA GLY A 279 -0.66 -2.25 -16.21
C GLY A 279 -1.71 -2.70 -17.23
N ALA A 280 -1.33 -2.82 -18.51
CA ALA A 280 -2.20 -3.39 -19.53
C ALA A 280 -2.35 -4.91 -19.35
N GLY A 281 -3.48 -5.46 -19.77
CA GLY A 281 -3.74 -6.88 -19.72
C GLY A 281 -3.83 -7.57 -21.08
N PRO A 282 -4.10 -8.88 -21.06
CA PRO A 282 -4.20 -9.73 -22.27
C PRO A 282 -5.24 -9.28 -23.30
N SER A 283 -6.27 -8.55 -22.86
CA SER A 283 -7.35 -8.08 -23.73
C SER A 283 -7.80 -6.64 -23.46
N TRP A 284 -7.10 -5.88 -22.60
CA TRP A 284 -7.49 -4.52 -22.21
C TRP A 284 -6.29 -3.58 -22.05
N HIS A 285 -6.52 -2.32 -22.37
CA HIS A 285 -5.61 -1.22 -22.03
C HIS A 285 -5.58 -0.99 -20.52
N GLY A 286 -4.44 -0.52 -20.01
CA GLY A 286 -4.34 -0.06 -18.63
C GLY A 286 -5.17 1.21 -18.40
N ILE A 287 -5.77 1.32 -17.23
CA ILE A 287 -6.53 2.51 -16.81
C ILE A 287 -5.54 3.57 -16.30
N SER A 288 -5.70 4.81 -16.76
CA SER A 288 -4.87 5.95 -16.35
C SER A 288 -5.30 6.55 -15.01
N GLY A 289 -4.35 7.08 -14.25
CA GLY A 289 -4.60 7.83 -13.01
C GLY A 289 -5.32 7.07 -11.90
N ARG A 290 -5.10 5.75 -11.80
CA ARG A 290 -5.79 4.87 -10.86
C ARG A 290 -4.86 4.39 -9.75
N HIS A 291 -5.40 4.27 -8.54
CA HIS A 291 -4.80 3.46 -7.49
C HIS A 291 -4.79 1.97 -7.90
N SER A 292 -3.68 1.30 -7.66
CA SER A 292 -3.46 -0.10 -8.06
C SER A 292 -2.88 -0.91 -6.91
N HIS A 293 -3.35 -2.15 -6.76
CA HIS A 293 -2.84 -3.13 -5.81
C HIS A 293 -2.93 -2.68 -4.34
N MET A 294 -1.81 -2.41 -3.67
CA MET A 294 -1.76 -2.14 -2.21
C MET A 294 -2.36 -0.78 -1.80
N THR A 295 -3.15 -0.16 -2.67
CA THR A 295 -3.83 1.12 -2.44
C THR A 295 -5.19 1.16 -3.11
N ASN A 296 -6.19 1.73 -2.42
CA ASN A 296 -7.59 1.80 -2.85
C ASN A 296 -8.29 3.08 -2.35
N THR A 297 -7.53 4.15 -2.17
CA THR A 297 -8.03 5.46 -1.72
C THR A 297 -8.71 6.21 -2.87
N LEU A 298 -9.70 7.04 -2.53
CA LEU A 298 -10.24 8.06 -3.43
C LEU A 298 -9.30 9.27 -3.45
N ASN A 299 -9.31 10.02 -4.54
CA ASN A 299 -8.56 11.27 -4.60
C ASN A 299 -9.16 12.31 -3.65
N THR A 300 -8.29 13.11 -3.03
CA THR A 300 -8.73 14.29 -2.26
C THR A 300 -9.25 15.36 -3.23
N PRO A 301 -10.51 15.83 -3.09
CA PRO A 301 -11.02 16.93 -3.89
C PRO A 301 -10.18 18.19 -3.72
N VAL A 302 -9.91 18.90 -4.83
CA VAL A 302 -9.06 20.11 -4.81
C VAL A 302 -9.63 21.17 -3.88
N GLU A 303 -10.92 21.46 -3.98
CA GLU A 303 -11.60 22.46 -3.14
C GLU A 303 -11.51 22.13 -1.65
N ALA A 304 -11.65 20.85 -1.28
CA ALA A 304 -11.53 20.42 0.11
C ALA A 304 -10.09 20.56 0.65
N LEU A 305 -9.10 20.26 -0.19
CA LEU A 305 -7.68 20.43 0.13
C LEU A 305 -7.35 21.91 0.37
N GLU A 306 -7.70 22.79 -0.59
CA GLU A 306 -7.40 24.23 -0.52
C GLU A 306 -8.20 24.96 0.58
N PHE A 307 -9.39 24.45 0.92
CA PHE A 307 -10.17 24.97 2.04
C PHE A 307 -9.52 24.65 3.39
N THR A 308 -8.94 23.45 3.52
CA THR A 308 -8.47 22.93 4.80
C THR A 308 -7.01 23.29 5.09
N TYR A 309 -6.17 23.34 4.06
CA TYR A 309 -4.73 23.48 4.18
C TYR A 309 -4.22 24.74 3.48
N PRO A 310 -3.09 25.34 3.93
CA PRO A 310 -2.43 26.44 3.24
C PRO A 310 -1.67 25.93 1.99
N LEU A 311 -2.43 25.35 1.06
CA LEU A 311 -1.97 24.75 -0.18
C LEU A 311 -2.84 25.27 -1.32
N ARG A 312 -2.26 25.38 -2.51
CA ARG A 312 -2.98 25.57 -3.76
C ARG A 312 -2.59 24.52 -4.77
N VAL A 313 -3.56 23.91 -5.43
CA VAL A 313 -3.33 22.96 -6.53
C VAL A 313 -3.24 23.75 -7.83
N ARG A 314 -2.03 23.81 -8.42
CA ARG A 314 -1.80 24.50 -9.69
C ARG A 314 -2.14 23.63 -10.90
N THR A 315 -1.86 22.34 -10.79
CA THR A 315 -2.02 21.37 -11.88
C THR A 315 -2.52 20.05 -11.30
N TYR A 316 -3.53 19.46 -11.94
CA TYR A 316 -3.93 18.07 -11.71
C TYR A 316 -4.44 17.47 -13.01
N GLU A 317 -3.60 16.69 -13.68
CA GLU A 317 -3.87 16.15 -15.01
C GLU A 317 -3.31 14.73 -15.18
N LEU A 318 -3.74 14.04 -16.23
CA LEU A 318 -3.07 12.82 -16.67
C LEU A 318 -1.72 13.16 -17.30
N ARG A 319 -0.73 12.33 -17.02
CA ARG A 319 0.61 12.45 -17.59
C ARG A 319 0.66 11.76 -18.94
N ASP A 320 0.21 12.45 -19.97
CA ASP A 320 0.08 11.93 -21.33
C ASP A 320 1.29 11.12 -21.81
N LYS A 321 1.02 9.93 -22.36
CA LYS A 321 2.01 9.04 -22.99
C LYS A 321 3.07 8.48 -22.03
N SER A 322 2.79 8.48 -20.73
CA SER A 322 3.63 7.79 -19.73
C SER A 322 3.36 6.28 -19.70
N GLY A 323 2.22 5.81 -20.20
CA GLY A 323 1.89 4.39 -20.31
C GLY A 323 2.74 3.65 -21.35
N GLY A 324 3.24 2.48 -20.96
CA GLY A 324 4.06 1.60 -21.78
C GLY A 324 3.32 1.10 -23.02
N LYS A 325 4.01 1.09 -24.16
CA LYS A 325 3.42 0.67 -25.44
C LYS A 325 3.35 -0.85 -25.56
N GLY A 326 2.21 -1.37 -26.00
CA GLY A 326 2.03 -2.79 -26.32
C GLY A 326 0.95 -2.97 -27.39
N ARG A 327 0.52 -4.21 -27.62
CA ARG A 327 -0.77 -4.47 -28.28
C ARG A 327 -1.88 -3.74 -27.52
N PHE A 328 -1.81 -3.83 -26.19
CA PHE A 328 -2.54 -2.98 -25.27
C PHE A 328 -1.55 -2.08 -24.53
N SER A 329 -1.84 -0.79 -24.49
CA SER A 329 -0.98 0.20 -23.82
C SER A 329 -1.31 0.25 -22.34
N GLY A 330 -0.29 0.41 -21.50
CA GLY A 330 -0.48 0.71 -20.08
C GLY A 330 -1.15 2.06 -19.87
N GLY A 331 -1.73 2.26 -18.70
CA GLY A 331 -2.35 3.52 -18.32
C GLY A 331 -1.31 4.63 -18.12
N ASP A 332 -1.73 5.86 -18.33
CA ASP A 332 -0.92 7.04 -18.03
C ASP A 332 -0.94 7.37 -16.53
N GLY A 333 0.17 7.89 -16.02
CA GLY A 333 0.30 8.43 -14.67
C GLY A 333 -0.46 9.75 -14.49
N ILE A 334 -0.15 10.43 -13.39
CA ILE A 334 -0.74 11.71 -12.98
C ILE A 334 0.39 12.73 -12.86
N ARG A 335 0.11 13.99 -13.25
CA ARG A 335 0.90 15.13 -12.84
C ARG A 335 0.10 15.96 -11.85
N ARG A 336 0.65 16.15 -10.65
CA ARG A 336 0.02 16.92 -9.58
C ARG A 336 1.00 17.95 -9.03
N GLU A 337 0.58 19.21 -8.99
CA GLU A 337 1.39 20.34 -8.56
C GLU A 337 0.74 21.08 -7.40
N TYR A 338 1.49 21.22 -6.31
CA TYR A 338 1.09 21.92 -5.09
C TYR A 338 1.97 23.16 -4.93
N GLU A 339 1.36 24.32 -4.75
CA GLU A 339 1.99 25.54 -4.26
C GLU A 339 1.73 25.65 -2.75
N PHE A 340 2.79 25.95 -2.00
CA PHE A 340 2.74 26.08 -0.56
C PHE A 340 2.51 27.54 -0.19
N LEU A 341 1.49 27.81 0.63
CA LEU A 341 1.12 29.17 1.08
C LEU A 341 1.64 29.47 2.50
N ALA A 342 2.53 28.62 3.01
CA ALA A 342 3.19 28.73 4.30
C ALA A 342 4.43 27.82 4.32
N PRO A 343 5.41 28.07 5.22
CA PRO A 343 6.52 27.15 5.42
C PRO A 343 6.04 25.73 5.78
N ALA A 344 6.63 24.73 5.14
CA ALA A 344 6.22 23.34 5.28
C ALA A 344 7.41 22.40 5.34
N THR A 345 7.19 21.23 5.91
CA THR A 345 8.06 20.07 5.74
C THR A 345 7.31 19.03 4.93
N VAL A 346 7.95 18.52 3.88
CA VAL A 346 7.37 17.48 3.02
C VAL A 346 8.26 16.26 3.01
N THR A 347 7.65 15.08 2.95
CA THR A 347 8.34 13.81 2.78
C THR A 347 7.74 13.07 1.59
N PHE A 348 8.60 12.63 0.69
CA PHE A 348 8.30 11.73 -0.40
C PHE A 348 8.71 10.32 0.02
N ASN A 349 7.79 9.36 -0.03
CA ASN A 349 8.11 7.93 -0.03
C ASN A 349 7.46 7.32 -1.27
N SER A 350 8.26 7.15 -2.31
CA SER A 350 7.83 6.67 -3.62
C SER A 350 8.83 5.68 -4.20
N GLU A 351 8.43 5.04 -5.28
CA GLU A 351 9.21 4.07 -6.05
C GLU A 351 9.08 4.36 -7.55
N ARG A 352 9.84 3.62 -8.36
CA ARG A 352 9.82 3.69 -9.84
C ARG A 352 10.21 5.06 -10.37
N ARG A 353 11.21 5.70 -9.76
CA ARG A 353 11.86 6.93 -10.22
C ARG A 353 13.07 6.64 -11.10
N THR A 354 13.74 5.51 -10.89
CA THR A 354 14.90 5.07 -11.70
C THR A 354 14.65 3.74 -12.43
N ARG A 355 13.71 2.91 -11.94
CA ARG A 355 13.27 1.65 -12.56
C ARG A 355 11.84 1.77 -13.06
N ALA A 356 11.66 1.55 -14.35
CA ALA A 356 10.34 1.60 -14.95
C ALA A 356 9.48 0.39 -14.59
N PRO A 357 8.16 0.54 -14.44
CA PRO A 357 7.22 -0.59 -14.41
C PRO A 357 7.36 -1.47 -15.65
N TYR A 358 7.56 -2.78 -15.46
CA TYR A 358 7.85 -3.70 -16.55
C TYR A 358 6.63 -3.97 -17.44
N GLY A 359 6.87 -4.16 -18.74
CA GLY A 359 5.88 -4.68 -19.68
C GLY A 359 5.82 -6.21 -19.65
N LEU A 360 4.75 -6.81 -20.19
CA LEU A 360 4.62 -8.27 -20.34
C LEU A 360 4.28 -8.68 -21.77
N GLN A 361 4.59 -9.93 -22.11
CA GLN A 361 4.34 -10.53 -23.43
C GLN A 361 4.91 -9.71 -24.61
N GLY A 362 6.05 -9.05 -24.39
CA GLY A 362 6.71 -8.19 -25.38
C GLY A 362 6.21 -6.74 -25.41
N GLY A 363 5.34 -6.34 -24.48
CA GLY A 363 5.02 -4.94 -24.22
C GLY A 363 6.21 -4.17 -23.64
N LYS A 364 6.21 -2.85 -23.82
CA LYS A 364 7.25 -1.93 -23.37
C LYS A 364 6.96 -1.46 -21.94
N PRO A 365 8.00 -1.15 -21.15
CA PRO A 365 7.83 -0.59 -19.83
C PRO A 365 7.12 0.77 -19.86
N GLY A 366 6.50 1.14 -18.73
CA GLY A 366 5.98 2.49 -18.51
C GLY A 366 7.09 3.52 -18.36
N VAL A 367 6.76 4.81 -18.33
CA VAL A 367 7.71 5.87 -18.00
C VAL A 367 7.79 5.98 -16.47
N CYS A 368 9.02 6.12 -15.95
CA CYS A 368 9.26 6.38 -14.52
C CYS A 368 8.52 7.64 -14.05
N GLY A 369 8.22 7.67 -12.76
CA GLY A 369 7.77 8.87 -12.07
C GLY A 369 8.91 9.85 -11.83
N GLN A 370 8.57 11.05 -11.38
CA GLN A 370 9.51 12.12 -11.06
C GLN A 370 8.96 12.97 -9.92
N ASN A 371 9.84 13.37 -9.00
CA ASN A 371 9.53 14.34 -7.95
C ASN A 371 10.35 15.61 -8.23
N THR A 372 9.74 16.78 -8.15
CA THR A 372 10.41 18.06 -8.44
C THR A 372 9.95 19.13 -7.45
N ILE A 373 10.91 19.87 -6.90
CA ILE A 373 10.67 21.05 -6.07
C ILE A 373 11.05 22.28 -6.90
N ILE A 374 10.18 23.28 -6.92
CA ILE A 374 10.46 24.57 -7.55
C ILE A 374 10.40 25.63 -6.47
N ARG A 375 11.55 26.24 -6.18
CA ARG A 375 11.69 27.30 -5.21
C ARG A 375 11.00 28.58 -5.68
N ALA A 376 10.57 29.42 -4.74
CA ALA A 376 9.94 30.72 -5.05
C ALA A 376 10.82 31.64 -5.91
N ASP A 377 12.15 31.49 -5.85
CA ASP A 377 13.11 32.21 -6.70
C ASP A 377 13.28 31.63 -8.11
N GLY A 378 12.58 30.54 -8.43
CA GLY A 378 12.59 29.86 -9.71
C GLY A 378 13.57 28.68 -9.82
N ILE A 379 14.41 28.43 -8.80
CA ILE A 379 15.31 27.27 -8.80
C ILE A 379 14.50 25.98 -8.83
N THR A 380 14.86 25.06 -9.73
CA THR A 380 14.19 23.77 -9.89
C THR A 380 15.13 22.63 -9.47
N GLU A 381 14.67 21.81 -8.54
CA GLU A 381 15.39 20.67 -7.95
C GLU A 381 14.63 19.38 -8.26
N MET A 382 15.25 18.45 -9.00
CA MET A 382 14.75 17.08 -9.09
C MET A 382 15.21 16.30 -7.87
N VAL A 383 14.27 15.66 -7.16
CA VAL A 383 14.55 14.93 -5.92
C VAL A 383 14.26 13.45 -6.07
N GLY A 384 14.91 12.65 -5.23
CA GLY A 384 14.83 11.19 -5.26
C GLY A 384 13.45 10.63 -4.89
N ALA A 385 13.37 9.29 -4.91
CA ALA A 385 12.15 8.56 -4.59
C ALA A 385 11.79 8.66 -3.10
N LYS A 386 12.81 8.75 -2.23
CA LYS A 386 12.72 8.93 -0.79
C LYS A 386 13.46 10.20 -0.41
N TYR A 387 12.73 11.25 -0.03
CA TYR A 387 13.34 12.56 0.21
C TYR A 387 12.51 13.38 1.19
N THR A 388 13.18 14.15 2.04
CA THR A 388 12.53 15.12 2.95
C THR A 388 13.07 16.51 2.64
N ALA A 389 12.16 17.47 2.49
CA ALA A 389 12.51 18.85 2.21
C ALA A 389 11.78 19.82 3.15
N ARG A 390 12.45 20.93 3.46
CA ARG A 390 11.80 22.12 4.00
C ARG A 390 11.49 23.07 2.85
N LEU A 391 10.26 23.54 2.83
CA LEU A 391 9.71 24.45 1.83
C LEU A 391 9.37 25.78 2.48
N GLN A 392 9.42 26.85 1.69
CA GLN A 392 8.98 28.18 2.07
C GLN A 392 7.64 28.52 1.41
N ASP A 393 7.03 29.62 1.85
CA ASP A 393 5.90 30.22 1.15
C ASP A 393 6.27 30.52 -0.32
N GLY A 394 5.39 30.15 -1.25
CA GLY A 394 5.59 30.25 -2.69
C GLY A 394 6.38 29.10 -3.34
N ASP A 395 7.03 28.22 -2.56
CA ASP A 395 7.64 27.01 -3.11
C ASP A 395 6.55 26.08 -3.69
N ARG A 396 6.93 25.25 -4.66
CA ARG A 396 6.04 24.29 -5.31
C ARG A 396 6.63 22.90 -5.33
N VAL A 397 5.75 21.90 -5.25
CA VAL A 397 6.08 20.48 -5.46
C VAL A 397 5.29 19.96 -6.63
N ILE A 398 5.98 19.36 -7.59
CA ILE A 398 5.40 18.61 -8.70
C ILE A 398 5.69 17.12 -8.48
N ILE A 399 4.64 16.31 -8.47
CA ILE A 399 4.73 14.85 -8.49
C ILE A 399 4.18 14.36 -9.81
N GLU A 400 5.04 13.70 -10.57
CA GLU A 400 4.68 12.96 -11.77
C GLU A 400 4.71 11.47 -11.43
N THR A 401 3.56 10.82 -11.42
CA THR A 401 3.48 9.39 -11.08
C THR A 401 3.86 8.51 -12.27
N PRO A 402 4.34 7.28 -12.03
CA PRO A 402 4.72 6.36 -13.11
C PRO A 402 3.52 5.94 -13.96
N GLY A 403 3.79 5.64 -15.24
CA GLY A 403 2.83 4.95 -16.10
C GLY A 403 2.83 3.43 -15.87
N GLY A 404 1.83 2.73 -16.39
CA GLY A 404 1.77 1.26 -16.34
C GLY A 404 2.53 0.61 -17.49
N GLY A 405 2.97 -0.64 -17.31
CA GLY A 405 3.57 -1.44 -18.37
C GLY A 405 2.58 -1.78 -19.49
N GLY A 406 3.07 -1.87 -20.72
CA GLY A 406 2.30 -2.34 -21.87
C GLY A 406 2.23 -3.88 -21.92
N TRP A 407 1.22 -4.40 -22.62
CA TRP A 407 1.02 -5.83 -22.80
C TRP A 407 1.02 -6.20 -24.28
N GLY A 408 1.76 -7.25 -24.64
CA GLY A 408 1.87 -7.74 -26.01
C GLY A 408 2.80 -6.88 -26.87
N LYS A 409 3.37 -7.45 -27.93
CA LYS A 409 4.21 -6.70 -28.88
C LYS A 409 3.41 -5.55 -29.52
N PRO A 410 3.94 -4.31 -29.56
CA PRO A 410 3.31 -3.21 -30.27
C PRO A 410 3.10 -3.57 -31.75
N SER A 411 1.93 -3.25 -32.30
CA SER A 411 1.70 -3.47 -33.73
C SER A 411 2.64 -2.58 -34.56
N SER A 412 3.27 -3.13 -35.59
CA SER A 412 4.15 -2.39 -36.52
C SER A 412 3.41 -1.39 -37.43
N ARG A 413 2.08 -1.29 -37.32
CA ARG A 413 1.29 -0.34 -38.09
C ARG A 413 1.48 1.06 -37.51
N LYS A 414 2.27 1.88 -38.22
CA LYS A 414 2.24 3.35 -38.12
C LYS A 414 0.77 3.79 -38.13
N SER A 415 0.27 4.33 -37.02
CA SER A 415 -1.03 4.97 -37.01
C SER A 415 -1.01 6.08 -38.07
N LYS A 416 -1.84 5.96 -39.10
CA LYS A 416 -2.17 7.14 -39.91
C LYS A 416 -2.85 8.11 -38.94
N LYS A 417 -2.24 9.29 -38.82
CA LYS A 417 -2.68 10.40 -37.96
C LYS A 417 -4.14 10.74 -38.20
#